data_AF-X1H9H1-F1
#
_entry.id   AF-X1H9H1-F1
#
_cell.length_a   1.000
_cell.length_b   1.000
_cell.length_c   1.000
_cell.angle_alpha   90.00
_cell.angle_beta   90.00
_cell.angle_gamma   90.00
#
_symmetry.space_group_name_H-M   'P 1'
#
loop_
_entity.id
_entity.type
_entity.pdbx_description
1 polymer ?
#
loop_
_entity_poly.entity_id
_entity_poly.type
_entity_poly.pdbx_seq_one_letter_code
_entity_poly.pdbx_strand_id
1 'polypeptide(L)'
;LLNNIENILDSFSDGVIAIDKDLRIISFSKGAERITGFLAVDVNGKNFNEVFKSKLDVHKSPIADVLENGKSLANIKTKINNVDNKPITISINATPLKDVKGEIIGLIVNFRDIEEVYKLHAELFTENARLISILNSITDGVLTVDNEWRITSFNPAAERITGHKDC
;
A
#
# COMPACT_ATOMS: atom_id res chain seq x y z
N LEU A 1 -24.83 13.77 12.93
CA LEU A 1 -23.71 12.89 13.34
C LEU A 1 -23.12 12.11 12.14
N LEU A 2 -23.95 11.51 11.27
CA LEU A 2 -23.48 10.82 10.05
C LEU A 2 -22.72 11.73 9.05
N ASN A 3 -23.21 12.95 8.76
CA ASN A 3 -22.53 13.87 7.82
C ASN A 3 -21.10 14.28 8.22
N ASN A 4 -20.74 14.25 9.51
CA ASN A 4 -19.39 14.66 9.93
C ASN A 4 -18.36 13.55 9.72
N ILE A 5 -18.78 12.29 9.69
CA ILE A 5 -17.88 11.16 9.46
C ILE A 5 -17.51 11.08 7.98
N GLU A 6 -18.46 11.27 7.06
CA GLU A 6 -18.19 11.28 5.62
C GLU A 6 -17.18 12.37 5.23
N ASN A 7 -17.34 13.60 5.72
CA ASN A 7 -16.41 14.70 5.44
C ASN A 7 -14.99 14.45 5.97
N ILE A 8 -14.85 13.79 7.12
CA ILE A 8 -13.54 13.43 7.67
C ILE A 8 -12.92 12.29 6.83
N LEU A 9 -13.71 11.30 6.43
CA LEU A 9 -13.26 10.18 5.59
C LEU A 9 -12.83 10.64 4.19
N ASP A 10 -13.47 11.66 3.63
CA ASP A 10 -13.17 12.20 2.31
C ASP A 10 -11.89 13.05 2.27
N SER A 11 -11.43 13.53 3.43
CA SER A 11 -10.17 14.26 3.56
C SER A 11 -8.92 13.36 3.50
N PHE A 12 -9.09 12.05 3.66
CA PHE A 12 -7.97 11.11 3.60
C PHE A 12 -7.62 10.77 2.15
N SER A 13 -6.31 10.68 1.88
CA SER A 13 -5.79 10.15 0.62
C SER A 13 -6.15 8.67 0.45
N ASP A 14 -6.20 7.94 1.58
CA ASP A 14 -6.52 6.52 1.67
C ASP A 14 -8.01 6.26 1.37
N GLY A 15 -8.29 5.09 0.79
CA GLY A 15 -9.65 4.63 0.59
C GLY A 15 -10.24 4.08 1.86
N VAL A 16 -11.52 4.37 2.12
CA VAL A 16 -12.25 3.85 3.28
C VAL A 16 -13.58 3.26 2.81
N ILE A 17 -13.87 2.06 3.30
CA ILE A 17 -15.08 1.29 2.99
C ILE A 17 -15.65 0.78 4.30
N ALA A 18 -16.94 1.00 4.52
CA ALA A 18 -17.68 0.29 5.56
C ALA A 18 -18.46 -0.86 4.91
N ILE A 19 -18.34 -2.06 5.46
CA ILE A 19 -19.12 -3.23 5.02
C ILE A 19 -19.84 -3.87 6.20
N ASP A 20 -21.03 -4.43 5.97
CA ASP A 20 -21.77 -5.17 6.99
C ASP A 20 -21.23 -6.61 7.16
N LYS A 21 -21.88 -7.39 8.04
CA LYS A 21 -21.55 -8.81 8.29
C LYS A 21 -21.73 -9.71 7.07
N ASP A 22 -22.57 -9.32 6.12
CA ASP A 22 -22.81 -10.05 4.86
C ASP A 22 -21.90 -9.56 3.73
N LEU A 23 -20.86 -8.77 4.08
CA LEU A 23 -19.93 -8.14 3.16
C LEU A 23 -20.57 -7.16 2.18
N ARG A 24 -21.75 -6.61 2.48
CA ARG A 24 -22.36 -5.57 1.64
C ARG A 24 -21.74 -4.23 1.96
N ILE A 25 -21.45 -3.45 0.93
CA ILE A 25 -20.87 -2.12 1.07
C ILE A 25 -21.93 -1.16 1.59
N ILE A 26 -21.71 -0.62 2.79
CA ILE A 26 -22.59 0.36 3.43
C ILE A 26 -22.17 1.79 3.02
N SER A 27 -20.86 2.03 2.94
CA SER A 27 -20.29 3.34 2.62
C SER A 27 -18.97 3.20 1.89
N PHE A 28 -18.67 4.19 1.06
CA PHE A 28 -17.54 4.21 0.14
C PHE A 28 -17.02 5.65 0.02
N SER A 29 -15.81 5.91 0.53
CA SER A 29 -15.24 7.26 0.58
C SER A 29 -14.75 7.75 -0.79
N LYS A 30 -14.54 9.06 -0.94
CA LYS A 30 -13.90 9.64 -2.13
C LYS A 30 -12.49 9.11 -2.38
N GLY A 31 -11.76 8.74 -1.34
CA GLY A 31 -10.48 8.05 -1.49
C GLY A 31 -10.63 6.68 -2.14
N ALA A 32 -11.67 5.94 -1.77
CA ALA A 32 -11.93 4.64 -2.36
C ALA A 32 -12.35 4.78 -3.84
N GLU A 33 -13.12 5.81 -4.17
CA GLU A 33 -13.46 6.12 -5.58
C GLU A 33 -12.22 6.42 -6.41
N ARG A 34 -11.32 7.29 -5.92
CA ARG A 34 -10.10 7.64 -6.65
C ARG A 34 -9.17 6.44 -6.88
N ILE A 35 -8.98 5.60 -5.86
CA ILE A 35 -8.04 4.47 -5.94
C ILE A 35 -8.59 3.34 -6.82
N THR A 36 -9.90 3.05 -6.72
CA THR A 36 -10.50 1.88 -7.39
C THR A 36 -11.19 2.22 -8.71
N GLY A 37 -11.48 3.49 -8.96
CA GLY A 37 -12.25 3.97 -10.11
C GLY A 37 -13.75 3.69 -10.03
N PHE A 38 -14.24 2.97 -9.02
CA PHE A 38 -15.68 2.78 -8.81
C PHE A 38 -16.30 4.03 -8.17
N LEU A 39 -17.56 4.33 -8.50
CA LEU A 39 -18.33 5.35 -7.80
C LEU A 39 -19.14 4.73 -6.67
N ALA A 40 -19.29 5.44 -5.56
CA ALA A 40 -20.06 4.99 -4.40
C ALA A 40 -21.50 4.61 -4.78
N VAL A 41 -22.12 5.38 -5.68
CA VAL A 41 -23.48 5.13 -6.19
C VAL A 41 -23.60 3.78 -6.91
N ASP A 42 -22.51 3.29 -7.51
CA ASP A 42 -22.51 2.04 -8.27
C ASP A 42 -22.21 0.83 -7.39
N VAL A 43 -21.60 0.99 -6.22
CA VAL A 43 -21.10 -0.13 -5.40
C VAL A 43 -21.82 -0.28 -4.07
N ASN A 44 -22.42 0.78 -3.53
CA ASN A 44 -23.18 0.70 -2.28
C ASN A 44 -24.31 -0.33 -2.39
N GLY A 45 -24.46 -1.16 -1.36
CA GLY A 45 -25.41 -2.28 -1.29
C GLY A 45 -24.95 -3.57 -1.98
N LYS A 46 -23.93 -3.51 -2.83
CA LYS A 46 -23.36 -4.69 -3.51
C LYS A 46 -22.39 -5.44 -2.59
N ASN A 47 -22.17 -6.71 -2.90
CA ASN A 47 -21.23 -7.55 -2.15
C ASN A 47 -19.78 -7.17 -2.50
N PHE A 48 -18.94 -7.01 -1.49
CA PHE A 48 -17.54 -6.63 -1.60
C PHE A 48 -16.73 -7.57 -2.50
N ASN A 49 -16.89 -8.89 -2.34
CA ASN A 49 -16.16 -9.88 -3.14
C ASN A 49 -16.54 -9.80 -4.62
N GLU A 50 -17.80 -9.51 -4.91
CA GLU A 50 -18.29 -9.39 -6.29
C GLU A 50 -17.74 -8.15 -6.99
N VAL A 51 -17.71 -7.01 -6.28
CA VAL A 51 -17.18 -5.73 -6.79
C VAL A 51 -15.68 -5.82 -7.02
N PHE A 52 -14.93 -6.28 -6.02
CA PHE A 52 -13.46 -6.26 -6.02
C PHE A 52 -12.81 -7.55 -6.52
N LYS A 53 -13.60 -8.55 -6.94
CA LYS A 53 -13.14 -9.90 -7.32
C LYS A 53 -12.18 -10.52 -6.29
N SER A 54 -12.41 -10.22 -5.02
CA SER A 54 -11.59 -10.69 -3.91
C SER A 54 -12.14 -12.00 -3.33
N LYS A 55 -11.32 -12.69 -2.55
CA LYS A 55 -11.67 -13.95 -1.88
C LYS A 55 -11.77 -13.75 -0.37
N LEU A 56 -12.39 -12.66 0.04
CA LEU A 56 -12.51 -12.29 1.44
C LEU A 56 -13.53 -13.24 2.09
N ASP A 57 -13.07 -14.02 3.07
CA ASP A 57 -13.87 -15.06 3.72
C ASP A 57 -14.11 -14.67 5.18
N VAL A 58 -15.37 -14.48 5.55
CA VAL A 58 -15.78 -14.07 6.91
C VAL A 58 -15.64 -15.16 7.96
N HIS A 59 -15.26 -16.39 7.58
CA HIS A 59 -15.09 -17.53 8.48
C HIS A 59 -13.66 -18.10 8.48
N LYS A 60 -12.88 -17.86 7.41
CA LYS A 60 -11.56 -18.50 7.23
C LYS A 60 -10.44 -17.55 6.83
N SER A 61 -10.68 -16.24 6.85
CA SER A 61 -9.64 -15.23 6.61
C SER A 61 -9.29 -14.46 7.88
N PRO A 62 -8.17 -13.72 7.92
CA PRO A 62 -7.88 -12.83 9.04
C PRO A 62 -9.03 -11.87 9.39
N ILE A 63 -9.88 -11.53 8.42
CA ILE A 63 -11.02 -10.63 8.64
C ILE A 63 -12.13 -11.30 9.47
N ALA A 64 -12.19 -12.64 9.50
CA ALA A 64 -13.06 -13.38 10.42
C ALA A 64 -12.76 -12.99 11.88
N ASP A 65 -11.48 -12.85 12.25
CA ASP A 65 -11.11 -12.44 13.62
C ASP A 65 -11.58 -11.02 13.98
N VAL A 66 -11.71 -10.13 12.99
CA VAL A 66 -12.25 -8.78 13.20
C VAL A 66 -13.74 -8.85 13.52
N LEU A 67 -14.48 -9.69 12.79
CA LEU A 67 -15.92 -9.85 12.93
C LEU A 67 -16.32 -10.66 14.17
N GLU A 68 -15.57 -11.72 14.48
CA GLU A 68 -15.87 -12.65 15.57
C GLU A 68 -15.31 -12.15 16.91
N ASN A 69 -14.08 -11.66 16.91
CA ASN A 69 -13.34 -11.35 18.14
C ASN A 69 -13.12 -9.84 18.35
N GLY A 70 -13.51 -9.00 17.38
CA GLY A 70 -13.28 -7.55 17.44
C GLY A 70 -11.80 -7.15 17.36
N LYS A 71 -10.91 -8.08 17.02
CA LYS A 71 -9.47 -7.83 16.94
C LYS A 71 -9.15 -7.16 15.61
N SER A 72 -8.66 -5.93 15.66
CA SER A 72 -8.33 -5.18 14.46
C SER A 72 -7.13 -5.80 13.73
N LEU A 73 -7.14 -5.72 12.40
CA LEU A 73 -6.03 -6.09 11.53
C LEU A 73 -5.31 -4.84 11.08
N ALA A 74 -3.99 -4.93 10.90
CA ALA A 74 -3.20 -3.86 10.36
C ALA A 74 -2.15 -4.35 9.36
N ASN A 75 -1.87 -3.51 8.36
CA ASN A 75 -0.81 -3.66 7.36
C ASN A 75 -0.85 -4.99 6.59
N ILE A 76 -2.04 -5.49 6.28
CA ILE A 76 -2.18 -6.69 5.47
C ILE A 76 -2.05 -6.31 4.00
N LYS A 77 -1.07 -6.91 3.31
CA LYS A 77 -0.89 -6.73 1.87
C LYS A 77 -1.79 -7.70 1.12
N THR A 78 -2.57 -7.18 0.17
CA THR A 78 -3.44 -8.00 -0.67
C THR A 78 -3.65 -7.37 -2.04
N LYS A 79 -4.42 -8.04 -2.91
CA LYS A 79 -4.82 -7.54 -4.22
C LYS A 79 -6.34 -7.48 -4.34
N ILE A 80 -6.83 -6.44 -4.99
CA ILE A 80 -8.23 -6.28 -5.41
C ILE A 80 -8.27 -5.87 -6.87
N ASN A 81 -9.42 -6.03 -7.52
CA ASN A 81 -9.61 -5.51 -8.88
C ASN A 81 -10.29 -4.15 -8.86
N ASN A 82 -9.82 -3.25 -9.72
CA ASN A 82 -10.41 -1.94 -9.95
C ASN A 82 -11.59 -2.02 -10.94
N VAL A 83 -12.20 -0.87 -11.29
CA VAL A 83 -13.34 -0.79 -12.23
C VAL A 83 -13.05 -1.36 -13.63
N ASP A 84 -11.79 -1.27 -14.09
CA ASP A 84 -11.33 -1.85 -15.36
C ASP A 84 -10.96 -3.34 -15.25
N ASN A 85 -11.25 -3.96 -14.10
CA ASN A 85 -10.89 -5.34 -13.77
C ASN A 85 -9.37 -5.60 -13.75
N LYS A 86 -8.56 -4.55 -13.54
CA LYS A 86 -7.11 -4.67 -13.35
C LYS A 86 -6.79 -4.90 -11.87
N PRO A 87 -5.85 -5.80 -11.54
CA PRO A 87 -5.44 -6.02 -10.17
C PRO A 87 -4.61 -4.83 -9.67
N ILE A 88 -4.99 -4.26 -8.54
CA ILE A 88 -4.22 -3.25 -7.80
C ILE A 88 -3.72 -3.86 -6.49
N THR A 89 -2.48 -3.54 -6.12
CA THR A 89 -1.88 -4.02 -4.87
C THR A 89 -2.11 -3.01 -3.77
N ILE A 90 -2.76 -3.43 -2.69
CA ILE A 90 -3.13 -2.54 -1.59
C ILE A 90 -2.59 -3.04 -0.24
N SER A 91 -2.37 -2.11 0.67
CA SER A 91 -2.22 -2.38 2.09
C SER A 91 -3.53 -2.05 2.80
N ILE A 92 -4.04 -2.95 3.64
CA ILE A 92 -5.31 -2.78 4.34
C ILE A 92 -5.14 -2.79 5.86
N ASN A 93 -5.96 -2.00 6.55
CA ASN A 93 -6.29 -2.22 7.96
C ASN A 93 -7.80 -2.40 8.08
N ALA A 94 -8.24 -3.23 9.01
CA ALA A 94 -9.65 -3.52 9.23
C ALA A 94 -9.98 -3.42 10.72
N THR A 95 -11.02 -2.68 11.06
CA THR A 95 -11.48 -2.48 12.43
C THR A 95 -12.97 -2.84 12.53
N PRO A 96 -13.45 -3.32 13.68
CA PRO A 96 -14.86 -3.66 13.84
C PRO A 96 -15.73 -2.40 13.81
N LEU A 97 -16.78 -2.41 12.99
CA LEU A 97 -17.85 -1.41 13.03
C LEU A 97 -18.84 -1.83 14.11
N LYS A 98 -19.07 -0.98 15.10
CA LYS A 98 -19.95 -1.25 16.24
C LYS A 98 -21.16 -0.34 16.26
N ASP A 99 -22.31 -0.87 16.71
CA ASP A 99 -23.49 -0.07 16.97
C ASP A 99 -23.38 0.69 18.31
N VAL A 100 -24.43 1.43 18.67
CA VAL A 100 -24.50 2.22 19.92
C VAL A 100 -24.47 1.36 21.19
N LYS A 101 -24.77 0.06 21.08
CA LYS A 101 -24.72 -0.90 22.18
C LYS A 101 -23.36 -1.59 22.29
N GLY A 102 -22.46 -1.34 21.34
CA GLY A 102 -21.13 -1.95 21.27
C GLY A 102 -21.10 -3.27 20.50
N GLU A 103 -22.21 -3.68 19.90
CA GLU A 103 -22.29 -4.90 19.10
C GLU A 103 -21.60 -4.69 17.76
N ILE A 104 -20.77 -5.65 17.36
CA ILE A 104 -20.14 -5.61 16.03
C ILE A 104 -21.27 -5.79 15.00
N ILE A 105 -21.39 -4.87 14.06
CA ILE A 105 -22.38 -4.89 12.95
C ILE A 105 -21.71 -4.97 11.57
N GLY A 106 -20.39 -4.97 11.52
CA GLY A 106 -19.62 -5.03 10.30
C GLY A 106 -18.17 -4.65 10.55
N LEU A 107 -17.53 -4.10 9.54
CA LEU A 107 -16.14 -3.65 9.61
C LEU A 107 -15.88 -2.42 8.76
N ILE A 108 -14.92 -1.61 9.21
CA ILE A 108 -14.36 -0.51 8.45
C ILE A 108 -13.01 -0.98 7.90
N VAL A 109 -12.86 -0.92 6.58
CA VAL A 109 -11.60 -1.17 5.89
C VAL A 109 -11.03 0.17 5.46
N ASN A 110 -9.81 0.48 5.88
CA ASN A 110 -9.01 1.49 5.18
C ASN A 110 -7.98 0.79 4.31
N PHE A 111 -7.66 1.40 3.18
CA PHE A 111 -6.69 0.83 2.27
C PHE A 111 -5.93 1.91 1.50
N ARG A 112 -4.69 1.57 1.17
CA ARG A 112 -3.80 2.42 0.39
C ARG A 112 -3.27 1.64 -0.81
N ASP A 113 -3.26 2.27 -1.97
CA ASP A 113 -2.51 1.80 -3.12
C ASP A 113 -1.01 1.93 -2.84
N ILE A 114 -0.28 0.83 -2.95
CA ILE A 114 1.16 0.77 -2.70
C ILE A 114 1.95 0.50 -3.98
N GLU A 115 1.30 0.34 -5.12
CA GLU A 115 1.96 0.02 -6.39
C GLU A 115 2.93 1.12 -6.83
N GLU A 116 2.52 2.38 -6.75
CA GLU A 116 3.37 3.53 -7.09
C GLU A 116 4.62 3.60 -6.20
N VAL A 117 4.46 3.37 -4.90
CA VAL A 117 5.58 3.36 -3.95
C VAL A 117 6.60 2.29 -4.34
N TYR A 118 6.16 1.09 -4.71
CA TYR A 118 7.06 0.04 -5.16
C TYR A 118 7.71 0.34 -6.51
N LYS A 119 6.97 0.94 -7.44
CA LYS A 119 7.50 1.33 -8.74
C LYS A 119 8.66 2.31 -8.59
N LEU A 120 8.47 3.35 -7.77
CA LEU A 120 9.52 4.33 -7.48
C LEU A 120 10.74 3.69 -6.80
N HIS A 121 10.53 2.78 -5.84
CA HIS A 121 11.64 2.05 -5.21
C HIS A 121 12.39 1.18 -6.21
N ALA A 122 11.69 0.50 -7.12
CA ALA A 122 12.31 -0.34 -8.14
C ALA A 122 13.10 0.47 -9.17
N GLU A 123 12.59 1.64 -9.58
CA GLU A 123 13.29 2.57 -10.48
C GLU A 123 14.59 3.09 -9.83
N LEU A 124 14.52 3.54 -8.57
CA LEU A 124 15.70 3.98 -7.83
C LEU A 124 16.75 2.87 -7.68
N PHE A 125 16.31 1.65 -7.41
CA PHE A 125 17.20 0.49 -7.30
C PHE A 125 17.88 0.17 -8.65
N THR A 126 17.13 0.24 -9.73
CA THR A 126 17.64 0.00 -11.09
C THR A 126 18.66 1.05 -11.49
N GLU A 127 18.40 2.33 -11.19
CA GLU A 127 19.33 3.41 -11.50
C GLU A 127 20.63 3.30 -10.67
N ASN A 128 20.52 2.99 -9.37
CA ASN A 128 21.71 2.73 -8.54
C ASN A 128 22.56 1.56 -9.08
N ALA A 129 21.91 0.46 -9.47
CA ALA A 129 22.62 -0.69 -10.06
C ALA A 129 23.33 -0.30 -11.37
N ARG A 130 22.71 0.57 -12.18
CA ARG A 130 23.30 1.10 -13.41
C ARG A 130 24.51 1.98 -13.14
N LEU A 131 24.43 2.90 -12.17
CA LEU A 131 25.54 3.76 -11.75
C LEU A 131 26.74 2.94 -11.26
N ILE A 132 26.49 1.92 -10.42
CA ILE A 132 27.52 0.99 -9.94
C ILE A 132 28.18 0.25 -11.11
N SER A 133 27.39 -0.26 -12.06
CA SER A 133 27.93 -0.96 -13.23
C SER A 133 28.80 -0.06 -14.09
N ILE A 134 28.40 1.21 -14.29
CA ILE A 134 29.20 2.18 -15.04
C ILE A 134 30.51 2.43 -14.31
N LEU A 135 30.47 2.79 -13.01
CA LEU A 135 31.66 3.04 -12.20
C LEU A 135 32.66 1.87 -12.20
N ASN A 136 32.14 0.64 -12.11
CA ASN A 136 32.95 -0.58 -12.11
C ASN A 136 33.60 -0.89 -13.47
N SER A 137 33.00 -0.41 -14.56
CA SER A 137 33.54 -0.60 -15.92
C SER A 137 34.61 0.43 -16.30
N ILE A 138 34.69 1.55 -15.58
CA ILE A 138 35.68 2.60 -15.86
C ILE A 138 37.08 2.07 -15.52
N THR A 139 38.00 2.22 -16.48
CA THR A 139 39.41 1.80 -16.34
C THR A 139 40.24 2.78 -15.52
N ASP A 140 39.81 4.04 -15.45
CA ASP A 140 40.44 5.08 -14.65
C ASP A 140 39.97 5.00 -13.19
N GLY A 141 40.87 5.34 -12.26
CA GLY A 141 40.52 5.40 -10.85
C GLY A 141 39.53 6.53 -10.59
N VAL A 142 38.34 6.16 -10.12
CA VAL A 142 37.28 7.10 -9.73
C VAL A 142 37.02 6.95 -8.24
N LEU A 143 37.03 8.08 -7.54
CA LEU A 143 36.57 8.19 -6.17
C LEU A 143 35.71 9.45 -6.03
N THR A 144 34.72 9.40 -5.15
CA THR A 144 33.96 10.58 -4.74
C THR A 144 34.20 10.89 -3.28
N VAL A 145 34.10 12.16 -2.90
CA VAL A 145 34.19 12.61 -1.51
C VAL A 145 32.98 13.46 -1.14
N ASP A 146 32.60 13.46 0.13
CA ASP A 146 31.61 14.40 0.66
C ASP A 146 32.23 15.79 0.98
N ASN A 147 31.41 16.69 1.52
CA ASN A 147 31.85 18.03 1.92
C ASN A 147 32.85 18.04 3.09
N GLU A 148 33.05 16.91 3.77
CA GLU A 148 34.02 16.72 4.85
C GLU A 148 35.28 15.95 4.38
N TRP A 149 35.46 15.80 3.06
CA TRP A 149 36.57 15.07 2.44
C TRP A 149 36.63 13.57 2.75
N ARG A 150 35.51 12.95 3.17
CA ARG A 150 35.43 11.50 3.36
C ARG A 150 35.12 10.82 2.04
N ILE A 151 35.80 9.72 1.75
CA ILE A 151 35.53 8.90 0.55
C ILE A 151 34.12 8.31 0.65
N THR A 152 33.32 8.50 -0.39
CA THR A 152 31.92 8.00 -0.49
C THR A 152 31.72 6.99 -1.60
N SER A 153 32.69 6.84 -2.51
CA SER A 153 32.77 5.73 -3.46
C SER A 153 34.20 5.52 -3.91
N PHE A 154 34.56 4.27 -4.20
CA PHE A 154 35.88 3.90 -4.71
C PHE A 154 35.77 2.77 -5.73
N ASN A 155 36.05 3.04 -7.01
CA ASN A 155 35.87 2.02 -8.04
C ASN A 155 37.04 1.01 -8.06
N PRO A 156 36.86 -0.19 -8.67
CA PRO A 156 37.91 -1.22 -8.72
C PRO A 156 39.20 -0.77 -9.44
N ALA A 157 39.11 0.20 -10.35
CA ALA A 157 40.30 0.78 -10.98
C ALA A 157 41.13 1.60 -9.99
N ALA A 158 40.49 2.41 -9.14
CA ALA A 158 41.15 3.14 -8.08
C ALA A 158 41.83 2.18 -7.10
N GLU A 159 41.19 1.05 -6.77
CA GLU A 159 41.82 0.00 -5.95
C GLU A 159 43.10 -0.55 -6.59
N ARG A 160 43.06 -0.87 -7.89
CA ARG A 160 44.23 -1.37 -8.61
C ARG A 160 45.37 -0.35 -8.70
N ILE A 161 45.03 0.92 -8.93
CA ILE A 161 46.02 2.00 -9.09
C ILE A 161 46.66 2.37 -7.74
N THR A 162 45.86 2.48 -6.68
CA THR A 162 46.31 2.95 -5.37
C THR A 162 46.79 1.83 -4.45
N GLY A 163 46.42 0.58 -4.73
CA GLY A 163 46.70 -0.57 -3.87
C GLY A 163 45.85 -0.65 -2.59
N HIS A 164 44.87 0.24 -2.41
CA HIS A 164 43.97 0.26 -1.25
C HIS A 164 42.60 -0.28 -1.65
N LYS A 165 41.91 -0.99 -0.76
CA LYS A 165 40.52 -1.43 -0.98
C LYS A 165 39.55 -0.41 -0.41
N ASP A 166 38.34 -0.37 -0.96
CA ASP A 166 37.24 0.42 -0.38
C ASP A 166 37.02 -0.02 1.09
N CYS A 167 36.92 0.94 2.01
CA CYS A 167 36.77 0.72 3.46
C CYS A 167 35.31 0.76 3.91
#